data_AF-A0A961QDT7-F1
#
_entry.id   AF-A0A961QDT7-F1
#
_cell.length_a   1.000
_cell.length_b   1.000
_cell.length_c   1.000
_cell.angle_alpha   90.00
_cell.angle_beta   90.00
_cell.angle_gamma   90.00
#
_symmetry.space_group_name_H-M   'P 1'
#
loop_
_entity.id
_entity.type
_entity.pdbx_description
1 polymer ?
#
loop_
_entity_poly.entity_id
_entity_poly.type
_entity_poly.pdbx_seq_one_letter_code
_entity_poly.pdbx_strand_id
1 'polypeptide(L)' 'EFNREANTLCSKAQSTELTRIGLDLKTVIDQMREQVQNLE' A
#
# COMPACT_ATOMS: atom_id res chain seq x y z
N GLU A 1 7.65 -4.68 5.76
CA GLU A 1 7.34 -3.40 6.43
C GLU A 1 6.35 -2.50 5.67
N PHE A 2 6.61 -1.99 4.46
CA PHE A 2 5.68 -1.05 3.78
C PHE A 2 4.22 -1.49 3.68
N ASN A 3 3.98 -2.76 3.29
CA ASN A 3 2.62 -3.30 3.20
C ASN A 3 1.93 -3.36 4.58
N ARG A 4 2.70 -3.52 5.66
CA ARG A 4 2.19 -3.52 7.04
C ARG A 4 1.80 -2.12 7.49
N GLU A 5 2.62 -1.11 7.17
CA GLU A 5 2.34 0.29 7.46
C GLU A 5 1.10 0.80 6.71
N ALA A 6 0.97 0.47 5.43
CA ALA A 6 -0.22 0.81 4.63
C ALA A 6 -1.50 0.20 5.23
N ASN A 7 -1.45 -1.04 5.71
CA ASN A 7 -2.58 -1.67 6.39
C ASN A 7 -2.92 -1.00 7.74
N THR A 8 -1.93 -0.54 8.50
CA THR A 8 -2.16 0.22 9.74
C THR A 8 -2.82 1.58 9.44
N LEU A 9 -2.40 2.26 8.38
CA LEU A 9 -3.00 3.51 7.92
C LEU A 9 -4.49 3.33 7.56
N CYS A 10 -4.84 2.24 6.84
CA CYS A 10 -6.22 1.93 6.46
C CYS A 10 -7.11 1.46 7.63
N SER A 11 -6.58 0.65 8.55
CA SER A 11 -7.38 -0.07 9.58
C SER A 11 -7.98 0.83 10.66
N LYS A 12 -7.60 2.11 10.74
CA LYS A 12 -8.17 3.11 11.66
C LYS A 12 -8.66 4.39 10.97
N ALA A 13 -8.72 4.40 9.63
CA ALA A 13 -9.17 5.55 8.87
C ALA A 13 -10.68 5.73 9.03
N GLN A 14 -11.11 6.69 9.87
CA GLN A 14 -12.51 7.14 9.89
C GLN A 14 -12.87 7.96 8.63
N SER A 15 -11.88 8.29 7.80
CA SER A 15 -12.04 9.02 6.54
C SER A 15 -11.96 8.06 5.35
N THR A 16 -13.00 8.08 4.51
CA THR A 16 -13.05 7.37 3.22
C THR A 16 -11.89 7.76 2.30
N GLU A 17 -11.43 9.01 2.38
CA GLU A 17 -10.29 9.50 1.60
C GLU A 17 -8.99 8.83 2.03
N LEU A 18 -8.76 8.69 3.35
CA LEU A 18 -7.57 8.00 3.88
C LEU A 18 -7.57 6.51 3.51
N THR A 19 -8.73 5.85 3.53
CA THR A 19 -8.86 4.47 3.05
C THR A 19 -8.47 4.35 1.58
N ARG A 20 -8.91 5.30 0.74
CA ARG A 20 -8.59 5.30 -0.70
C ARG A 20 -7.10 5.50 -0.95
N ILE A 21 -6.49 6.49 -0.28
CA ILE A 21 -5.04 6.73 -0.35
C ILE A 21 -4.25 5.48 0.06
N GLY A 22 -4.67 4.79 1.13
CA GLY A 22 -3.99 3.59 1.58
C GLY A 22 -4.16 2.38 0.64
N LEU A 23 -5.27 2.28 -0.09
CA LEU A 23 -5.43 1.29 -1.16
C LEU A 23 -4.51 1.59 -2.35
N ASP A 24 -4.43 2.86 -2.78
CA ASP A 24 -3.53 3.28 -3.86
C ASP A 24 -2.06 3.02 -3.48
N LEU A 25 -1.69 3.28 -2.22
CA LEU A 25 -0.36 2.97 -1.70
C LEU A 25 -0.03 1.48 -1.76
N LYS A 26 -0.99 0.60 -1.46
CA LYS A 26 -0.79 -0.85 -1.57
C LYS A 26 -0.54 -1.28 -3.01
N THR A 27 -1.28 -0.71 -3.97
CA THR A 27 -1.05 -0.97 -5.40
C THR A 27 0.36 -0.59 -5.84
N VAL A 28 0.85 0.57 -5.42
CA VAL A 28 2.23 1.00 -5.75
C VAL A 28 3.27 0.07 -5.12
N ILE A 29 3.09 -0.33 -3.85
CA ILE A 29 4.00 -1.26 -3.18
C ILE A 29 4.07 -2.60 -3.93
N ASP A 30 2.93 -3.13 -4.38
CA ASP A 30 2.89 -4.39 -5.11
C ASP A 30 3.60 -4.27 -6.49
N GLN A 31 3.39 -3.17 -7.21
CA GLN A 31 4.13 -2.88 -8.45
C GLN A 31 5.64 -2.78 -8.23
N MET A 32 6.08 -2.13 -7.14
CA MET A 32 7.50 -2.04 -6.80
C MET A 32 8.11 -3.42 -6.53
N ARG A 33 7.36 -4.33 -5.88
CA ARG A 33 7.82 -5.70 -5.64
C ARG A 33 7.93 -6.50 -6.92
N GLU A 34 6.95 -6.36 -7.81
CA GLU A 34 6.97 -6.98 -9.14
C GLU A 34 8.15 -6.47 -9.98
N GLN A 35 8.42 -5.16 -9.96
CA GLN A 35 9.57 -4.57 -10.65
C GLN A 35 10.91 -5.13 -10.17
N VAL A 36 11.08 -5.29 -8.85
CA VAL A 36 12.29 -5.89 -8.29
C VAL A 36 12.44 -7.34 -8.74
N GLN A 37 11.37 -8.13 -8.69
CA GLN A 37 11.39 -9.52 -9.14
C GLN A 37 11.72 -9.67 -10.63
N ASN A 38 11.25 -8.75 -11.48
CA ASN A 38 11.53 -8.78 -12.92
C ASN A 38 12.99 -8.41 -13.26
N LEU A 39 13.76 -7.88 -12.31
CA LEU A 39 15.16 -7.51 -12.47
C LEU A 39 16.13 -8.56 -11.89
N GLU A 40 15.62 -9.54 -11.13
CA GLU A 40 16.36 -10.71 -10.63
C GLU A 40 16.34 -11.86 -11.66
#